data_AF-A0A6S7GIZ5-F1
#
_entry.id   AF-A0A6S7GIZ5-F1
#
_cell.length_a   1.000
_cell.length_b   1.000
_cell.length_c   1.000
_cell.angle_alpha   90.00
_cell.angle_beta   90.00
_cell.angle_gamma   90.00
#
_symmetry.space_group_name_H-M   'P 1'
#
loop_
_entity.id
_entity.type
_entity.pdbx_description
1 polymer ?
#
loop_
_entity_poly.entity_id
_entity_poly.type
_entity_poly.pdbx_seq_one_letter_code
_entity_poly.pdbx_strand_id
1 'polypeptide(L)'
;MAYYLRFDKGNLAMQAVVLFVFLFSCLPVLNSQEYKVVYKQIPDNRGTEFVVGFLQQFKQELDGATRLFITSDYNTRVVITARHTNVRKEIDIKARQLYPVDFPTSIRMKGTKVEGKGIHIKADSEVVVYGLNIKKFTTDAFLALPVDIQSTKYIIPSFTPSYTSLIGIIAIYDRTTIFVTFNFADRKSFFRFRGRSYRHRDTLSVTLSRLRTLQIAHTKDMTGTRIFSTKPISVLSGNECANVPKEKGYCDHLVEHIPPVNTWGQRFITAPLAGRQGGDFFRIMAANRSTDVRINGKYIETLDEG
;
A
#
# COMPACT_ATOMS: atom_id res chain seq x y z
N MET A 1 3.43 -27.06 2.53
CA MET A 1 3.28 -27.17 1.07
C MET A 1 3.28 -25.74 0.54
N ALA A 2 4.25 -25.36 -0.28
CA ALA A 2 4.32 -24.01 -0.86
C ALA A 2 3.36 -23.93 -2.05
N TYR A 3 2.70 -22.79 -2.23
CA TYR A 3 1.82 -22.55 -3.39
C TYR A 3 2.50 -21.57 -4.34
N TYR A 4 2.51 -21.92 -5.63
CA TYR A 4 2.99 -21.08 -6.71
C TYR A 4 1.80 -20.49 -7.46
N LEU A 5 1.63 -19.18 -7.39
CA LEU A 5 0.60 -18.43 -8.12
C LEU A 5 1.22 -17.84 -9.38
N ARG A 6 0.59 -18.01 -10.54
CA ARG A 6 1.01 -17.42 -11.83
C ARG A 6 -0.19 -16.78 -12.54
N PHE A 7 0.01 -15.56 -13.03
CA PHE A 7 -0.93 -14.77 -13.81
C PHE A 7 -0.31 -14.54 -15.20
N ASP A 8 -0.89 -15.13 -16.25
CA ASP A 8 -0.43 -14.93 -17.64
C ASP A 8 -1.45 -14.07 -18.40
N LYS A 9 -0.94 -13.21 -19.30
CA LYS A 9 -1.75 -12.53 -20.31
C LYS A 9 -1.65 -13.31 -21.63
N GLY A 10 -2.78 -13.54 -22.28
CA GLY A 10 -2.80 -14.02 -23.67
C GLY A 10 -2.10 -13.03 -24.61
N ASN A 11 -0.92 -13.42 -25.09
CA ASN A 11 -0.18 -12.98 -26.27
C ASN A 11 0.43 -11.56 -26.39
N LEU A 12 1.74 -11.61 -26.72
CA LEU A 12 2.66 -10.64 -27.35
C LEU A 12 3.03 -9.38 -26.52
N ALA A 13 4.30 -9.03 -26.28
CA ALA A 13 5.49 -9.23 -27.09
C ALA A 13 6.81 -9.32 -26.27
N MET A 14 7.72 -10.11 -26.86
CA MET A 14 9.19 -10.13 -26.76
C MET A 14 9.90 -10.38 -25.42
N GLN A 15 10.34 -11.63 -25.29
CA GLN A 15 11.53 -12.06 -24.57
C GLN A 15 12.77 -11.48 -25.26
N ALA A 16 13.64 -10.80 -24.52
CA ALA A 16 15.01 -10.56 -24.97
C ALA A 16 15.89 -11.73 -24.51
N VAL A 17 16.46 -12.45 -25.47
CA VAL A 17 17.52 -13.44 -25.28
C VAL A 17 18.82 -12.76 -25.70
N VAL A 18 19.79 -12.66 -24.80
CA VAL A 18 21.16 -12.24 -25.15
C VAL A 18 21.93 -13.49 -25.57
N LEU A 19 22.25 -13.57 -26.85
CA LEU A 19 23.13 -14.60 -27.44
C LEU A 19 24.50 -13.95 -27.69
N PHE A 20 25.53 -14.38 -26.97
CA PHE A 20 26.91 -14.04 -27.31
C PHE A 20 27.39 -14.98 -28.42
N VAL A 21 27.57 -14.44 -29.63
CA VAL A 21 28.32 -15.10 -30.71
C VAL A 21 29.65 -14.36 -30.86
N PHE A 22 30.75 -15.02 -30.51
CA PHE A 22 32.10 -14.56 -30.86
C PHE A 22 32.42 -15.05 -32.26
N LEU A 23 32.76 -14.16 -33.20
CA LEU A 23 33.52 -14.48 -34.40
C LEU A 23 34.23 -13.22 -34.97
N PHE A 24 35.56 -13.36 -35.05
CA PHE A 24 36.62 -12.67 -35.79
C PHE A 24 36.41 -11.30 -36.52
N SER A 25 37.27 -10.37 -36.09
CA SER A 25 38.03 -9.37 -36.87
C SER A 25 37.40 -8.71 -38.11
N CYS A 26 36.82 -7.54 -37.90
CA CYS A 26 37.00 -6.38 -38.79
C CYS A 26 36.74 -5.14 -37.93
N LEU A 27 37.70 -4.20 -37.87
CA LEU A 27 37.55 -2.94 -37.15
C LEU A 27 36.82 -1.92 -38.01
N PRO A 28 35.59 -1.49 -37.66
CA PRO A 28 35.14 -0.15 -37.97
C PRO A 28 35.32 0.72 -36.71
N VAL A 29 35.71 1.97 -36.92
CA VAL A 29 35.71 3.03 -35.90
C VAL A 29 34.28 3.19 -35.39
N LEU A 30 33.97 2.55 -34.25
CA LEU A 30 32.71 2.68 -33.56
C LEU A 30 32.75 3.96 -32.73
N ASN A 31 31.94 4.94 -33.14
CA ASN A 31 31.62 6.10 -32.34
C ASN A 31 30.95 5.59 -31.05
N SER A 32 31.64 5.64 -29.92
CA SER A 32 31.11 5.15 -28.65
C SER A 32 30.03 6.11 -28.16
N GLN A 33 28.76 5.84 -28.50
CA GLN A 33 27.66 6.38 -27.73
C GLN A 33 27.64 5.65 -26.39
N GLU A 34 27.94 6.37 -25.31
CA GLU A 34 27.67 5.90 -23.95
C GLU A 34 26.16 5.74 -23.77
N TYR A 35 25.69 4.50 -23.91
CA TYR A 35 24.34 4.16 -23.50
C TYR A 35 24.33 4.07 -21.97
N LYS A 36 23.77 5.09 -21.31
CA LYS A 36 23.43 4.99 -19.88
C LYS A 36 22.40 3.87 -19.72
N VAL A 37 22.85 2.73 -19.22
CA VAL A 37 21.96 1.68 -18.72
C VAL A 37 21.33 2.23 -17.44
N VAL A 38 20.13 2.79 -17.55
CA VAL A 38 19.32 3.13 -16.38
C VAL A 38 18.75 1.82 -15.87
N TYR A 39 19.36 1.27 -14.82
CA TYR A 39 18.73 0.21 -14.05
C TYR A 39 17.45 0.78 -13.47
N LYS A 40 16.30 0.41 -14.03
CA LYS A 40 15.01 0.66 -13.40
C LYS A 40 15.05 -0.10 -12.07
N GLN A 41 15.17 0.66 -10.98
CA GLN A 41 15.21 0.10 -9.63
C GLN A 41 13.99 -0.82 -9.47
N ILE A 42 14.23 -2.05 -9.05
CA ILE A 42 13.16 -3.02 -8.82
C ILE A 42 12.36 -2.46 -7.63
N PRO A 43 11.03 -2.31 -7.74
CA PRO A 43 10.24 -1.82 -6.61
C PRO A 43 10.47 -2.70 -5.38
N ASP A 44 10.90 -2.09 -4.30
CA ASP A 44 11.11 -2.75 -3.01
C ASP A 44 10.54 -1.89 -1.87
N ASN A 45 10.81 -2.29 -0.64
CA ASN A 45 10.37 -1.62 0.58
C ASN A 45 11.49 -0.81 1.26
N ARG A 46 12.62 -0.60 0.58
CA ARG A 46 13.76 0.18 1.05
C ARG A 46 13.78 1.51 0.33
N GLY A 47 14.03 2.58 1.08
CA GLY A 47 14.12 3.90 0.46
C GLY A 47 14.60 4.96 1.41
N THR A 48 14.78 6.18 0.88
CA THR A 48 15.27 7.34 1.63
C THR A 48 14.17 8.33 1.98
N GLU A 49 12.98 8.20 1.40
CA GLU A 49 11.83 9.06 1.69
C GLU A 49 10.54 8.24 1.78
N PHE A 50 9.76 8.47 2.83
CA PHE A 50 8.45 7.87 3.03
C PHE A 50 7.43 8.93 3.39
N VAL A 51 6.20 8.75 2.91
CA VAL A 51 5.03 9.49 3.34
C VAL A 51 3.97 8.49 3.76
N VAL A 52 3.63 8.49 5.05
CA VAL A 52 2.71 7.52 5.65
C VAL A 52 1.63 8.22 6.47
N GLY A 53 0.62 7.45 6.86
CA GLY A 53 -0.39 7.86 7.82
C GLY A 53 -0.83 6.66 8.64
N PHE A 54 -1.81 6.87 9.52
CA PHE A 54 -2.42 5.77 10.28
C PHE A 54 -3.94 5.84 10.13
N LEU A 55 -4.54 4.70 9.79
CA LEU A 55 -5.99 4.56 9.74
C LEU A 55 -6.58 4.63 11.16
N GLN A 56 -7.86 4.99 11.27
CA GLN A 56 -8.60 4.89 12.53
C GLN A 56 -8.67 3.45 13.03
N GLN A 57 -8.82 3.29 14.34
CA GLN A 57 -9.00 1.99 14.99
C GLN A 57 -10.26 1.99 15.86
N PHE A 58 -10.83 0.81 16.11
CA PHE A 58 -12.12 0.64 16.77
C PHE A 58 -12.21 1.19 18.22
N LYS A 59 -13.31 1.91 18.52
CA LYS A 59 -13.72 2.45 19.84
C LYS A 59 -12.70 3.39 20.51
N GLN A 60 -13.16 4.26 21.43
CA GLN A 60 -12.36 5.14 22.32
C GLN A 60 -10.87 5.28 21.96
N GLU A 61 -10.59 6.29 21.14
CA GLU A 61 -9.29 6.63 20.55
C GLU A 61 -8.19 6.99 21.55
N LEU A 62 -8.51 7.02 22.85
CA LEU A 62 -7.57 7.39 23.91
C LEU A 62 -6.73 6.20 24.39
N ASP A 63 -7.13 4.97 24.07
CA ASP A 63 -6.40 3.77 24.46
C ASP A 63 -5.53 3.22 23.33
N GLY A 64 -4.29 2.84 23.64
CA GLY A 64 -3.35 2.18 22.74
C GLY A 64 -2.14 3.05 22.34
N ALA A 65 -1.38 2.58 21.36
CA ALA A 65 -0.20 3.28 20.85
C ALA A 65 -0.14 3.24 19.32
N THR A 66 0.42 4.30 18.75
CA THR A 66 0.77 4.38 17.34
C THR A 66 2.28 4.51 17.23
N ARG A 67 2.92 3.61 16.50
CA ARG A 67 4.37 3.53 16.47
C ARG A 67 4.89 3.30 15.06
N LEU A 68 5.95 4.00 14.70
CA LEU A 68 6.80 3.62 13.58
C LEU A 68 7.99 2.82 14.10
N PHE A 69 8.40 1.79 13.37
CA PHE A 69 9.68 1.13 13.58
C PHE A 69 10.54 1.34 12.35
N ILE A 70 11.80 1.75 12.55
CA ILE A 70 12.72 2.07 11.47
C ILE A 70 14.02 1.30 11.69
N THR A 71 14.52 0.69 10.62
CA THR A 71 15.79 -0.04 10.61
C THR A 71 16.53 0.23 9.30
N SER A 72 17.85 0.06 9.32
CA SER A 72 18.71 0.22 8.15
C SER A 72 19.85 -0.79 8.21
N ASP A 73 20.37 -1.20 7.05
CA ASP A 73 21.62 -1.98 6.96
C ASP A 73 22.87 -1.10 7.18
N TYR A 74 22.70 0.23 7.23
CA TYR A 74 23.78 1.21 7.36
C TYR A 74 23.56 2.11 8.58
N ASN A 75 24.64 2.75 9.04
CA ASN A 75 24.50 3.89 9.93
C ASN A 75 23.90 5.06 9.13
N THR A 76 22.75 5.58 9.55
CA THR A 76 22.06 6.65 8.83
C THR A 76 21.33 7.56 9.79
N ARG A 77 21.27 8.84 9.45
CA ARG A 77 20.38 9.77 10.11
C ARG A 77 18.99 9.70 9.49
N VAL A 78 17.96 9.81 10.32
CA VAL A 78 16.56 9.85 9.92
C VAL A 78 15.86 11.02 10.59
N VAL A 79 15.16 11.83 9.78
CA VAL A 79 14.32 12.95 10.20
C VAL A 79 12.86 12.58 9.98
N ILE A 80 12.06 12.67 11.04
CA ILE A 80 10.64 12.32 11.05
C ILE A 80 9.84 13.54 11.46
N THR A 81 8.85 13.91 10.66
CA THR A 81 8.00 15.07 10.92
C THR A 81 6.52 14.73 10.79
N ALA A 82 5.71 15.18 11.76
CA ALA A 82 4.26 15.10 11.73
C ALA A 82 3.66 16.41 12.26
N ARG A 83 3.11 17.21 11.35
CA ARG A 83 2.61 18.55 11.67
C ARG A 83 1.43 18.53 12.64
N HIS A 84 0.53 17.54 12.52
CA HIS A 84 -0.66 17.45 13.38
C HIS A 84 -0.34 17.36 14.87
N THR A 85 0.71 16.62 15.22
CA THR A 85 1.13 16.37 16.60
C THR A 85 2.35 17.17 17.01
N ASN A 86 2.80 18.11 16.17
CA ASN A 86 4.05 18.87 16.35
C ASN A 86 5.29 17.99 16.61
N VAL A 87 5.29 16.76 16.08
CA VAL A 87 6.43 15.86 16.24
C VAL A 87 7.48 16.20 15.19
N ARG A 88 8.70 16.47 15.65
CA ARG A 88 9.92 16.46 14.84
C ARG A 88 10.98 15.67 15.61
N LYS A 89 11.41 14.54 15.07
CA LYS A 89 12.50 13.74 15.64
C LYS A 89 13.62 13.59 14.63
N GLU A 90 14.84 13.62 15.14
CA GLU A 90 16.07 13.33 14.41
C GLU A 90 16.76 12.21 15.16
N ILE A 91 17.06 11.12 14.47
CA ILE A 91 17.54 9.87 15.06
C ILE A 91 18.72 9.39 14.23
N ASP A 92 19.85 9.12 14.88
CA ASP A 92 20.94 8.38 14.27
C ASP A 92 20.70 6.89 14.47
N ILE A 93 20.31 6.21 13.40
CA ILE A 93 20.08 4.77 13.35
C ILE A 93 21.42 4.09 13.14
N LYS A 94 21.81 3.21 14.07
CA LYS A 94 22.93 2.30 13.85
C LYS A 94 22.51 1.13 12.97
N ALA A 95 23.45 0.65 12.15
CA ALA A 95 23.24 -0.47 11.26
C ALA A 95 22.65 -1.69 12.00
N ARG A 96 21.63 -2.28 11.41
CA ARG A 96 20.90 -3.48 11.85
C ARG A 96 20.22 -3.34 13.22
N GLN A 97 19.93 -2.12 13.65
CA GLN A 97 19.16 -1.85 14.86
C GLN A 97 17.77 -1.29 14.53
N LEU A 98 16.79 -1.66 15.36
CA LEU A 98 15.40 -1.26 15.23
C LEU A 98 15.10 -0.09 16.18
N TYR A 99 14.62 1.03 15.64
CA TYR A 99 14.30 2.22 16.42
C TYR A 99 12.79 2.47 16.43
N PRO A 100 12.11 2.39 17.60
CA PRO A 100 10.71 2.73 17.73
C PRO A 100 10.50 4.24 17.87
N VAL A 101 9.47 4.76 17.21
CA VAL A 101 9.05 6.16 17.28
C VAL A 101 7.56 6.24 17.57
N ASP A 102 7.24 6.61 18.80
CA ASP A 102 5.86 6.77 19.27
C ASP A 102 5.22 8.09 18.82
N PHE A 103 3.93 7.99 18.51
CA PHE A 103 3.05 9.11 18.22
C PHE A 103 1.82 9.06 19.14
N PRO A 104 1.27 10.23 19.54
CA PRO A 104 -0.05 10.29 20.15
C PRO A 104 -1.11 9.68 19.22
N THR A 105 -2.13 9.04 19.78
CA THR A 105 -3.23 8.41 19.00
C THR A 105 -4.00 9.41 18.14
N SER A 106 -3.93 10.71 18.45
CA SER A 106 -4.49 11.78 17.61
C SER A 106 -3.93 11.81 16.18
N ILE A 107 -2.74 11.21 15.92
CA ILE A 107 -2.18 11.09 14.57
C ILE A 107 -3.00 10.17 13.65
N ARG A 108 -3.84 9.28 14.20
CA ARG A 108 -4.72 8.41 13.42
C ARG A 108 -5.80 9.25 12.74
N MET A 109 -6.02 9.04 11.45
CA MET A 109 -7.12 9.66 10.70
C MET A 109 -8.48 9.26 11.30
N LYS A 110 -9.53 10.08 11.12
CA LYS A 110 -10.86 9.80 11.70
C LYS A 110 -12.02 10.12 10.76
N GLY A 111 -12.94 9.16 10.66
CA GLY A 111 -14.13 9.20 9.82
C GLY A 111 -13.82 9.44 8.34
N THR A 112 -14.84 9.87 7.61
CA THR A 112 -14.67 10.33 6.23
C THR A 112 -14.37 11.83 6.21
N LYS A 113 -13.09 12.21 6.25
CA LYS A 113 -12.67 13.62 6.39
C LYS A 113 -11.27 13.87 5.83
N VAL A 114 -11.03 15.13 5.45
CA VAL A 114 -9.70 15.62 5.09
C VAL A 114 -9.01 16.22 6.33
N GLU A 115 -7.82 15.72 6.65
CA GLU A 115 -7.03 16.12 7.82
C GLU A 115 -5.56 16.40 7.45
N GLY A 116 -4.74 16.83 8.41
CA GLY A 116 -3.32 17.14 8.23
C GLY A 116 -2.41 16.10 8.89
N LYS A 117 -2.75 14.82 8.77
CA LYS A 117 -2.18 13.71 9.56
C LYS A 117 -1.11 12.90 8.83
N GLY A 118 -0.57 13.43 7.73
CA GLY A 118 0.55 12.81 7.04
C GLY A 118 1.84 12.93 7.85
N ILE A 119 2.62 11.86 7.85
CA ILE A 119 3.94 11.78 8.46
C ILE A 119 4.96 11.69 7.33
N HIS A 120 5.99 12.52 7.39
CA HIS A 120 7.10 12.52 6.45
C HIS A 120 8.36 12.00 7.15
N ILE A 121 9.02 11.04 6.51
CA ILE A 121 10.25 10.42 6.98
C ILE A 121 11.28 10.60 5.88
N LYS A 122 12.45 11.13 6.23
CA LYS A 122 13.57 11.28 5.32
C LYS A 122 14.83 10.75 5.97
N ALA A 123 15.60 9.96 5.23
CA ALA A 123 16.84 9.36 5.69
C ALA A 123 17.98 9.69 4.72
N ASP A 124 19.21 9.70 5.23
CA ASP A 124 20.41 9.92 4.42
C ASP A 124 20.81 8.66 3.61
N SER A 125 20.41 7.48 4.06
CA SER A 125 20.57 6.19 3.38
C SER A 125 19.29 5.36 3.46
N GLU A 126 19.20 4.29 2.67
CA GLU A 126 18.00 3.46 2.61
C GLU A 126 17.63 2.88 3.99
N VAL A 127 16.35 3.01 4.33
CA VAL A 127 15.75 2.44 5.53
C VAL A 127 14.54 1.61 5.15
N VAL A 128 14.13 0.73 6.06
CA VAL A 128 12.82 0.06 6.03
C VAL A 128 11.98 0.60 7.18
N VAL A 129 10.71 0.87 6.90
CA VAL A 129 9.77 1.45 7.87
C VAL A 129 8.55 0.55 8.03
N TYR A 130 8.14 0.31 9.27
CA TYR A 130 6.89 -0.37 9.63
C TYR A 130 6.00 0.56 10.44
N GLY A 131 4.70 0.58 10.18
CA GLY A 131 3.73 1.26 11.02
C GLY A 131 2.90 0.26 11.81
N LEU A 132 2.76 0.47 13.12
CA LEU A 132 1.96 -0.36 14.02
C LEU A 132 0.86 0.47 14.68
N ASN A 133 -0.38 -0.03 14.58
CA ASN A 133 -1.50 0.40 15.40
C ASN A 133 -1.77 -0.69 16.44
N ILE A 134 -1.53 -0.41 17.71
CA ILE A 134 -1.81 -1.33 18.82
C ILE A 134 -2.84 -0.75 19.77
N LYS A 135 -3.73 -1.62 20.24
CA LYS A 135 -4.68 -1.38 21.31
C LYS A 135 -4.85 -2.65 22.14
N LYS A 136 -5.45 -2.53 23.32
CA LYS A 136 -5.87 -3.69 24.10
C LYS A 136 -6.71 -4.63 23.24
N PHE A 137 -6.28 -5.89 23.12
CA PHE A 137 -6.91 -6.98 22.36
C PHE A 137 -6.88 -6.89 20.83
N THR A 138 -6.29 -5.87 20.23
CA THR A 138 -6.18 -5.82 18.76
C THR A 138 -4.98 -5.01 18.31
N THR A 139 -4.26 -5.53 17.33
CA THR A 139 -3.08 -4.91 16.77
C THR A 139 -2.94 -5.30 15.31
N ASP A 140 -2.44 -4.38 14.51
CA ASP A 140 -1.97 -4.71 13.17
C ASP A 140 -0.88 -3.74 12.70
N ALA A 141 -0.08 -4.18 11.75
CA ALA A 141 1.03 -3.42 11.21
C ALA A 141 1.06 -3.48 9.69
N PHE A 142 1.58 -2.42 9.08
CA PHE A 142 1.85 -2.36 7.66
C PHE A 142 3.34 -2.13 7.42
N LEU A 143 3.85 -2.71 6.34
CA LEU A 143 5.15 -2.35 5.78
C LEU A 143 4.99 -1.07 4.95
N ALA A 144 5.73 -0.01 5.28
CA ALA A 144 5.62 1.23 4.54
C ALA A 144 6.36 1.14 3.21
N LEU A 145 5.74 1.69 2.17
CA LEU A 145 6.29 1.76 0.83
C LEU A 145 6.96 3.13 0.59
N PRO A 146 8.21 3.17 0.10
CA PRO A 146 8.95 4.42 -0.14
C PRO A 146 8.32 5.25 -1.26
N VAL A 147 8.61 6.56 -1.27
CA VAL A 147 8.01 7.52 -2.21
C VAL A 147 8.34 7.23 -3.68
N ASP A 148 9.51 6.65 -3.95
CA ASP A 148 10.02 6.31 -5.28
C ASP A 148 9.25 5.17 -5.98
N ILE A 149 8.53 4.33 -5.23
CA ILE A 149 7.65 3.31 -5.80
C ILE A 149 6.18 3.73 -5.88
N GLN A 150 5.80 4.84 -5.25
CA GLN A 150 4.42 5.34 -5.26
C GLN A 150 4.04 5.86 -6.65
N SER A 151 2.76 5.74 -6.99
CA SER A 151 2.27 6.14 -8.30
C SER A 151 0.86 6.75 -8.20
N THR A 152 0.13 6.75 -9.31
CA THR A 152 -1.13 7.48 -9.47
C THR A 152 -2.36 6.61 -9.63
N LYS A 153 -2.21 5.28 -9.78
CA LYS A 153 -3.32 4.34 -9.95
C LYS A 153 -3.29 3.26 -8.88
N TYR A 154 -4.38 3.12 -8.13
CA TYR A 154 -4.56 2.09 -7.11
C TYR A 154 -5.91 1.41 -7.27
N ILE A 155 -5.96 0.12 -6.96
CA ILE A 155 -7.19 -0.65 -6.78
C ILE A 155 -7.16 -1.16 -5.35
N ILE A 156 -8.23 -0.91 -4.61
CA ILE A 156 -8.27 -1.12 -3.16
C ILE A 156 -8.68 -2.56 -2.85
N PRO A 157 -7.80 -3.39 -2.25
CA PRO A 157 -8.26 -4.56 -1.51
C PRO A 157 -8.91 -4.08 -0.21
N SER A 158 -10.05 -4.62 0.14
CA SER A 158 -10.68 -4.38 1.45
C SER A 158 -11.19 -5.71 2.01
N PHE A 159 -11.84 -5.67 3.16
CA PHE A 159 -12.52 -6.82 3.71
C PHE A 159 -13.87 -6.40 4.27
N THR A 160 -14.78 -7.36 4.43
CA THR A 160 -16.09 -7.09 5.01
C THR A 160 -15.92 -6.67 6.47
N PRO A 161 -16.28 -5.44 6.84
CA PRO A 161 -16.04 -4.94 8.18
C PRO A 161 -17.07 -5.47 9.18
N SER A 162 -16.66 -5.59 10.44
CA SER A 162 -17.59 -5.67 11.58
C SER A 162 -18.11 -4.27 11.98
N TYR A 163 -17.34 -3.21 11.67
CA TYR A 163 -17.72 -1.80 11.87
C TYR A 163 -17.59 -0.97 10.59
N THR A 164 -16.35 -0.59 10.24
CA THR A 164 -16.08 0.14 9.01
C THR A 164 -14.85 -0.41 8.27
N SER A 165 -14.93 -0.45 6.94
CA SER A 165 -13.77 -0.53 6.06
C SER A 165 -13.24 0.87 5.83
N LEU A 166 -11.94 0.98 5.62
CA LEU A 166 -11.20 2.24 5.62
C LEU A 166 -10.30 2.32 4.39
N ILE A 167 -10.28 3.49 3.76
CA ILE A 167 -9.27 3.88 2.77
C ILE A 167 -8.61 5.16 3.29
N GLY A 168 -7.30 5.17 3.39
CA GLY A 168 -6.51 6.35 3.75
C GLY A 168 -5.67 6.79 2.56
N ILE A 169 -5.76 8.06 2.19
CA ILE A 169 -5.00 8.62 1.07
C ILE A 169 -4.18 9.78 1.60
N ILE A 170 -2.88 9.81 1.31
CA ILE A 170 -1.97 10.88 1.72
C ILE A 170 -1.34 11.49 0.47
N ALA A 171 -1.49 12.82 0.32
CA ALA A 171 -0.86 13.53 -0.77
C ALA A 171 0.64 13.72 -0.50
N ILE A 172 1.47 13.22 -1.41
CA ILE A 172 2.93 13.38 -1.36
C ILE A 172 3.30 14.80 -1.80
N TYR A 173 2.63 15.33 -2.83
CA TYR A 173 2.92 16.66 -3.37
C TYR A 173 1.76 17.63 -3.19
N ASP A 174 2.05 18.92 -3.21
CA ASP A 174 1.03 19.96 -3.23
C ASP A 174 0.20 19.93 -4.51
N ARG A 175 -1.05 20.42 -4.40
CA ARG A 175 -1.99 20.50 -5.52
C ARG A 175 -2.15 19.14 -6.22
N THR A 176 -2.37 18.09 -5.43
CA THR A 176 -2.64 16.74 -5.93
C THR A 176 -4.14 16.52 -5.94
N THR A 177 -4.73 16.48 -7.14
CA THR A 177 -6.14 16.09 -7.32
C THR A 177 -6.25 14.58 -7.39
N ILE A 178 -7.18 14.04 -6.62
CA ILE A 178 -7.47 12.62 -6.44
C ILE A 178 -8.92 12.37 -6.86
N PHE A 179 -9.12 11.29 -7.61
CA PHE A 179 -10.40 10.79 -8.08
C PHE A 179 -10.61 9.39 -7.50
N VAL A 180 -11.72 9.18 -6.79
CA VAL A 180 -12.06 7.88 -6.18
C VAL A 180 -13.38 7.40 -6.74
N THR A 181 -13.35 6.31 -7.52
CA THR A 181 -14.54 5.65 -8.05
C THR A 181 -14.88 4.45 -7.18
N PHE A 182 -16.03 4.52 -6.49
CA PHE A 182 -16.37 3.58 -5.42
C PHE A 182 -16.92 2.24 -5.92
N ASN A 183 -16.47 1.14 -5.30
CA ASN A 183 -17.07 -0.18 -5.45
C ASN A 183 -17.52 -0.71 -4.08
N PHE A 184 -18.81 -0.57 -3.78
CA PHE A 184 -19.39 -1.09 -2.54
C PHE A 184 -20.04 -2.46 -2.76
N ALA A 185 -19.84 -3.38 -1.83
CA ALA A 185 -20.52 -4.67 -1.83
C ALA A 185 -22.05 -4.54 -1.74
N ASP A 186 -22.57 -3.55 -1.02
CA ASP A 186 -24.00 -3.20 -1.00
C ASP A 186 -24.26 -1.98 -1.87
N ARG A 187 -24.98 -2.17 -2.98
CA ARG A 187 -25.25 -1.11 -3.97
C ARG A 187 -26.22 -0.03 -3.48
N LYS A 188 -26.93 -0.25 -2.37
CA LYS A 188 -27.87 0.72 -1.78
C LYS A 188 -27.23 1.61 -0.72
N SER A 189 -26.12 1.16 -0.15
CA SER A 189 -25.37 1.92 0.86
C SER A 189 -24.74 3.19 0.30
N PHE A 190 -24.50 4.15 1.19
CA PHE A 190 -23.85 5.41 0.88
C PHE A 190 -23.11 5.96 2.10
N PHE A 191 -22.17 6.87 1.86
CA PHE A 191 -21.63 7.76 2.89
C PHE A 191 -21.80 9.21 2.46
N ARG A 192 -21.65 10.15 3.42
CA ARG A 192 -21.71 11.59 3.14
C ARG A 192 -20.32 12.21 3.27
N PHE A 193 -19.98 13.09 2.35
CA PHE A 193 -18.77 13.90 2.40
C PHE A 193 -19.03 15.29 1.82
N ARG A 194 -18.74 16.33 2.61
CA ARG A 194 -18.97 17.74 2.23
C ARG A 194 -20.39 18.01 1.70
N GLY A 195 -21.40 17.50 2.41
CA GLY A 195 -22.82 17.69 2.07
C GLY A 195 -23.36 16.75 0.99
N ARG A 196 -22.51 16.14 0.15
CA ARG A 196 -22.90 15.21 -0.91
C ARG A 196 -22.89 13.76 -0.44
N SER A 197 -23.87 12.96 -0.87
CA SER A 197 -23.88 11.51 -0.71
C SER A 197 -23.15 10.84 -1.88
N TYR A 198 -22.34 9.82 -1.57
CA TYR A 198 -21.63 9.00 -2.56
C TYR A 198 -22.10 7.55 -2.43
N ARG A 199 -22.52 6.97 -3.54
CA ARG A 199 -23.01 5.59 -3.70
C ARG A 199 -22.05 4.76 -4.54
N HIS A 200 -22.37 3.48 -4.69
CA HIS A 200 -21.66 2.58 -5.60
C HIS A 200 -21.55 3.20 -7.01
N ARG A 201 -20.35 3.17 -7.60
CA ARG A 201 -19.94 3.78 -8.89
C ARG A 201 -19.88 5.31 -8.94
N ASP A 202 -20.26 6.03 -7.89
CA ASP A 202 -19.99 7.46 -7.86
C ASP A 202 -18.48 7.73 -7.83
N THR A 203 -18.08 8.88 -8.39
CA THR A 203 -16.69 9.34 -8.34
C THR A 203 -16.58 10.60 -7.48
N LEU A 204 -15.78 10.53 -6.43
CA LEU A 204 -15.34 11.67 -5.63
C LEU A 204 -14.13 12.33 -6.30
N SER A 205 -14.11 13.67 -6.35
CA SER A 205 -12.92 14.46 -6.70
C SER A 205 -12.52 15.39 -5.56
N VAL A 206 -11.25 15.42 -5.22
CA VAL A 206 -10.69 16.21 -4.12
C VAL A 206 -9.25 16.60 -4.39
N THR A 207 -8.91 17.87 -4.15
CA THR A 207 -7.52 18.36 -4.23
C THR A 207 -6.93 18.49 -2.84
N LEU A 208 -5.74 17.92 -2.65
CA LEU A 208 -5.01 17.92 -1.40
C LEU A 208 -3.65 18.63 -1.55
N SER A 209 -3.25 19.35 -0.50
CA SER A 209 -1.87 19.85 -0.31
C SER A 209 -0.97 18.76 0.27
N ARG A 210 0.36 18.93 0.18
CA ARG A 210 1.33 17.95 0.70
C ARG A 210 1.06 17.64 2.18
N LEU A 211 1.11 16.35 2.52
CA LEU A 211 0.82 15.76 3.84
C LEU A 211 -0.62 15.94 4.35
N ARG A 212 -1.53 16.48 3.52
CA ARG A 212 -2.96 16.36 3.80
C ARG A 212 -3.40 14.95 3.50
N THR A 213 -4.29 14.45 4.35
CA THR A 213 -4.85 13.12 4.26
C THR A 213 -6.34 13.19 3.96
N LEU A 214 -6.87 12.18 3.27
CA LEU A 214 -8.29 11.90 3.19
C LEU A 214 -8.48 10.47 3.66
N GLN A 215 -9.24 10.28 4.74
CA GLN A 215 -9.78 8.96 5.06
C GLN A 215 -11.21 8.87 4.56
N ILE A 216 -11.60 7.69 4.09
CA ILE A 216 -12.96 7.31 3.70
C ILE A 216 -13.32 6.09 4.52
N ALA A 217 -14.38 6.20 5.31
CA ALA A 217 -14.93 5.13 6.12
C ALA A 217 -16.32 4.72 5.59
N HIS A 218 -16.56 3.42 5.52
CA HIS A 218 -17.82 2.88 5.02
C HIS A 218 -18.18 1.59 5.74
N THR A 219 -19.47 1.32 5.95
CA THR A 219 -19.95 0.15 6.72
C THR A 219 -19.98 -1.15 5.92
N LYS A 220 -19.53 -1.12 4.66
CA LYS A 220 -19.53 -2.25 3.73
C LYS A 220 -18.20 -2.32 3.03
N ASP A 221 -17.79 -3.54 2.70
CA ASP A 221 -16.58 -3.86 1.93
C ASP A 221 -16.46 -2.94 0.70
N MET A 222 -15.29 -2.31 0.54
CA MET A 222 -14.96 -1.38 -0.53
C MET A 222 -13.98 -1.97 -1.57
N THR A 223 -13.78 -3.29 -1.56
CA THR A 223 -12.86 -4.00 -2.49
C THR A 223 -13.16 -3.62 -3.94
N GLY A 224 -12.14 -3.33 -4.74
CA GLY A 224 -12.28 -2.94 -6.14
C GLY A 224 -12.59 -1.43 -6.34
N THR A 225 -12.63 -0.65 -5.26
CA THR A 225 -12.62 0.82 -5.36
C THR A 225 -11.35 1.27 -6.08
N ARG A 226 -11.48 2.17 -7.05
CA ARG A 226 -10.39 2.64 -7.90
C ARG A 226 -10.00 4.06 -7.50
N ILE A 227 -8.69 4.30 -7.41
CA ILE A 227 -8.14 5.63 -7.14
C ILE A 227 -7.24 6.01 -8.31
N PHE A 228 -7.48 7.20 -8.84
CA PHE A 228 -6.58 7.88 -9.78
C PHE A 228 -6.15 9.22 -9.19
N SER A 229 -4.92 9.64 -9.44
CA SER A 229 -4.44 10.96 -9.04
C SER A 229 -3.58 11.64 -10.10
N THR A 230 -3.48 12.95 -10.01
CA THR A 230 -2.65 13.78 -10.89
C THR A 230 -1.16 13.70 -10.57
N LYS A 231 -0.80 13.26 -9.36
CA LYS A 231 0.57 13.10 -8.85
C LYS A 231 0.65 11.90 -7.92
N PRO A 232 1.83 11.31 -7.69
CA PRO A 232 1.98 10.19 -6.77
C PRO A 232 1.36 10.46 -5.38
N ILE A 233 0.72 9.44 -4.82
CA ILE A 233 0.06 9.46 -3.51
C ILE A 233 0.46 8.22 -2.70
N SER A 234 0.30 8.27 -1.39
CA SER A 234 0.43 7.11 -0.51
C SER A 234 -0.96 6.63 -0.11
N VAL A 235 -1.21 5.32 -0.17
CA VAL A 235 -2.55 4.73 0.01
C VAL A 235 -2.50 3.59 1.02
N LEU A 236 -3.36 3.69 2.02
CA LEU A 236 -3.62 2.64 3.00
C LEU A 236 -5.02 2.09 2.77
N SER A 237 -5.20 0.79 2.96
CA SER A 237 -6.52 0.17 3.07
C SER A 237 -6.60 -0.65 4.34
N GLY A 238 -7.81 -0.83 4.86
CA GLY A 238 -7.98 -1.60 6.07
C GLY A 238 -9.40 -1.66 6.57
N ASN A 239 -9.51 -2.07 7.83
CA ASN A 239 -10.76 -2.16 8.56
C ASN A 239 -10.55 -1.64 9.98
N GLU A 240 -11.50 -0.87 10.48
CA GLU A 240 -11.54 -0.50 11.88
C GLU A 240 -11.60 -1.74 12.77
N CYS A 241 -12.40 -2.73 12.33
CA CYS A 241 -12.39 -4.10 12.83
C CYS A 241 -12.99 -5.05 11.78
N ALA A 242 -12.43 -6.25 11.62
CA ALA A 242 -12.97 -7.31 10.79
C ALA A 242 -12.68 -8.71 11.38
N ASN A 243 -13.62 -9.64 11.21
CA ASN A 243 -13.42 -11.04 11.57
C ASN A 243 -12.79 -11.78 10.38
N VAL A 244 -11.60 -12.33 10.56
CA VAL A 244 -10.91 -13.12 9.53
C VAL A 244 -10.57 -14.51 10.11
N PRO A 245 -11.33 -15.57 9.76
CA PRO A 245 -12.48 -15.58 8.86
C PRO A 245 -13.78 -15.07 9.52
N LYS A 246 -14.81 -14.79 8.72
CA LYS A 246 -16.03 -14.03 9.12
C LYS A 246 -16.81 -14.66 10.28
N GLU A 247 -16.74 -15.98 10.37
CA GLU A 247 -17.43 -16.83 11.33
C GLU A 247 -16.78 -16.85 12.73
N LYS A 248 -15.65 -16.17 12.94
CA LYS A 248 -15.05 -16.01 14.26
C LYS A 248 -15.60 -14.76 14.95
N GLY A 249 -15.78 -14.84 16.28
CA GLY A 249 -16.43 -13.79 17.07
C GLY A 249 -15.50 -12.66 17.57
N TYR A 250 -14.20 -12.74 17.26
CA TYR A 250 -13.20 -11.74 17.67
C TYR A 250 -12.65 -11.07 16.43
N CYS A 251 -12.90 -9.75 16.32
CA CYS A 251 -12.46 -8.97 15.19
C CYS A 251 -11.16 -8.23 15.52
N ASP A 252 -10.35 -8.02 14.49
CA ASP A 252 -9.10 -7.28 14.58
C ASP A 252 -9.08 -6.09 13.63
N HIS A 253 -8.28 -5.08 13.99
CA HIS A 253 -7.87 -4.04 13.05
C HIS A 253 -7.14 -4.70 11.88
N LEU A 254 -7.41 -4.22 10.68
CA LEU A 254 -6.65 -4.59 9.49
C LEU A 254 -6.07 -3.33 8.87
N VAL A 255 -4.81 -3.38 8.43
CA VAL A 255 -4.17 -2.29 7.69
C VAL A 255 -3.08 -2.80 6.75
N GLU A 256 -3.07 -2.26 5.53
CA GLU A 256 -2.04 -2.54 4.54
C GLU A 256 -1.66 -1.25 3.81
N HIS A 257 -0.38 -1.09 3.48
CA HIS A 257 0.07 -0.04 2.58
C HIS A 257 0.00 -0.54 1.15
N ILE A 258 -0.97 -0.02 0.40
CA ILE A 258 -1.35 -0.58 -0.89
C ILE A 258 -0.31 -0.21 -1.95
N PRO A 259 0.32 -1.19 -2.62
CA PRO A 259 1.19 -0.91 -3.75
C PRO A 259 0.37 -0.42 -4.95
N PRO A 260 0.87 0.56 -5.72
CA PRO A 260 0.19 1.02 -6.92
C PRO A 260 0.13 -0.06 -8.00
N VAL A 261 -0.84 0.06 -8.90
CA VAL A 261 -1.11 -0.96 -9.94
C VAL A 261 0.11 -1.25 -10.83
N ASN A 262 0.97 -0.27 -11.08
CA ASN A 262 2.16 -0.43 -11.93
C ASN A 262 3.28 -1.28 -11.29
N THR A 263 3.17 -1.63 -10.00
CA THR A 263 4.13 -2.49 -9.30
C THR A 263 3.60 -3.90 -9.04
N TRP A 264 2.36 -4.21 -9.45
CA TRP A 264 1.75 -5.52 -9.21
C TRP A 264 2.47 -6.63 -9.99
N GLY A 265 2.87 -7.67 -9.27
CA GLY A 265 3.51 -8.86 -9.84
C GLY A 265 2.52 -9.81 -10.49
N GLN A 266 3.06 -10.73 -11.30
CA GLN A 266 2.31 -11.81 -11.93
C GLN A 266 2.56 -13.17 -11.28
N ARG A 267 3.54 -13.27 -10.38
CA ARG A 267 3.97 -14.54 -9.79
C ARG A 267 4.24 -14.35 -8.31
N PHE A 268 3.65 -15.22 -7.49
CA PHE A 268 3.76 -15.15 -6.05
C PHE A 268 4.01 -16.54 -5.48
N ILE A 269 4.87 -16.59 -4.45
CA ILE A 269 5.14 -17.80 -3.68
C ILE A 269 4.62 -17.53 -2.28
N THR A 270 3.82 -18.46 -1.76
CA THR A 270 3.28 -18.36 -0.39
C THR A 270 3.66 -19.60 0.40
N ALA A 271 3.85 -19.42 1.70
CA ALA A 271 4.12 -20.49 2.64
C ALA A 271 3.18 -20.33 3.84
N PRO A 272 2.58 -21.44 4.32
CA PRO A 272 1.67 -21.38 5.45
C PRO A 272 2.39 -20.90 6.71
N LEU A 273 1.69 -20.12 7.52
CA LEU A 273 2.20 -19.71 8.84
C LEU A 273 2.48 -20.95 9.70
N ALA A 274 3.66 -20.96 10.33
CA ALA A 274 4.10 -22.07 11.17
C ALA A 274 3.06 -22.36 12.29
N GLY A 275 2.68 -23.62 12.44
CA GLY A 275 1.71 -24.07 13.44
C GLY A 275 0.24 -23.80 13.10
N ARG A 276 -0.08 -23.07 12.02
CA ARG A 276 -1.46 -22.81 11.61
C ARG A 276 -2.01 -23.98 10.80
N GLN A 277 -2.90 -24.76 11.41
CA GLN A 277 -3.60 -25.86 10.77
C GLN A 277 -4.86 -25.33 10.06
N GLY A 278 -5.01 -25.58 8.76
CA GLY A 278 -6.15 -25.11 7.96
C GLY A 278 -5.79 -24.29 6.71
N GLY A 279 -4.53 -23.90 6.55
CA GLY A 279 -4.06 -23.10 5.42
C GLY A 279 -4.33 -21.59 5.57
N ASP A 280 -4.05 -20.84 4.50
CA ASP A 280 -4.23 -19.39 4.44
C ASP A 280 -5.37 -19.02 3.48
N PHE A 281 -6.07 -17.93 3.79
CA PHE A 281 -7.07 -17.35 2.89
C PHE A 281 -6.41 -16.36 1.94
N PHE A 282 -6.48 -16.64 0.65
CA PHE A 282 -6.01 -15.72 -0.39
C PHE A 282 -7.20 -15.01 -1.04
N ARG A 283 -7.14 -13.68 -1.08
CA ARG A 283 -7.96 -12.86 -1.96
C ARG A 283 -7.09 -12.40 -3.12
N ILE A 284 -7.49 -12.74 -4.33
CA ILE A 284 -6.75 -12.41 -5.56
C ILE A 284 -7.53 -11.31 -6.29
N MET A 285 -6.81 -10.28 -6.75
CA MET A 285 -7.38 -9.19 -7.54
C MET A 285 -6.57 -9.01 -8.81
N ALA A 286 -7.23 -8.65 -9.90
CA ALA A 286 -6.60 -8.39 -11.17
C ALA A 286 -6.54 -6.87 -11.46
N ALA A 287 -5.38 -6.42 -11.92
CA ALA A 287 -5.18 -5.05 -12.40
C ALA A 287 -5.76 -4.81 -13.80
N ASN A 288 -6.06 -5.89 -14.53
CA ASN A 288 -6.52 -5.86 -15.92
C ASN A 288 -7.69 -6.83 -16.09
N ARG A 289 -8.56 -6.55 -17.06
CA ARG A 289 -9.62 -7.48 -17.46
C ARG A 289 -9.03 -8.74 -18.08
N SER A 290 -9.79 -9.83 -18.00
CA SER A 290 -9.43 -11.12 -18.60
C SER A 290 -8.07 -11.65 -18.12
N THR A 291 -7.84 -11.64 -16.80
CA THR A 291 -6.62 -12.16 -16.18
C THR A 291 -6.83 -13.59 -15.69
N ASP A 292 -6.10 -14.54 -16.25
CA ASP A 292 -6.14 -15.94 -15.83
C ASP A 292 -5.44 -16.15 -14.49
N VAL A 293 -6.12 -16.79 -13.54
CA VAL A 293 -5.57 -17.19 -12.25
C VAL A 293 -5.17 -18.65 -12.30
N ARG A 294 -3.90 -18.94 -11.99
CA ARG A 294 -3.40 -20.31 -11.90
C ARG A 294 -2.73 -20.57 -10.55
N ILE A 295 -3.10 -21.68 -9.89
CA ILE A 295 -2.50 -22.16 -8.64
C ILE A 295 -1.79 -23.48 -8.94
N ASN A 296 -0.49 -23.54 -8.67
CA ASN A 296 0.36 -24.71 -8.98
C ASN A 296 0.22 -25.17 -10.45
N GLY A 297 0.11 -24.21 -11.37
CA GLY A 297 -0.05 -24.46 -12.81
C GLY A 297 -1.48 -24.79 -13.25
N LYS A 298 -2.40 -25.11 -12.33
CA LYS A 298 -3.81 -25.40 -12.62
C LYS A 298 -4.61 -24.10 -12.75
N TYR A 299 -5.33 -23.94 -13.86
CA TYR A 299 -6.29 -22.84 -14.04
C TYR A 299 -7.41 -22.93 -13.00
N ILE A 300 -7.75 -21.79 -12.40
CA ILE A 300 -8.83 -21.66 -11.43
C ILE A 300 -9.99 -20.88 -12.04
N GLU A 301 -9.74 -19.65 -12.47
CA GLU A 301 -10.75 -18.74 -13.02
C GLU A 301 -10.09 -17.61 -13.83
N THR A 302 -10.92 -16.84 -14.55
CA THR A 302 -10.52 -15.60 -15.22
C THR A 302 -11.16 -14.43 -14.48
N LEU A 303 -10.34 -13.49 -14.03
CA LEU A 303 -10.79 -12.30 -13.31
C LEU A 303 -10.87 -11.09 -14.25
N ASP A 304 -11.89 -10.25 -14.03
CA ASP A 304 -11.90 -8.88 -14.54
C ASP A 304 -11.11 -7.93 -13.64
N GLU A 305 -10.86 -6.70 -14.09
CA GLU A 305 -10.18 -5.69 -13.27
C GLU A 305 -11.02 -5.36 -12.02
N GLY A 306 -10.37 -5.40 -10.85
CA GLY A 306 -10.96 -4.96 -9.58
C GLY A 306 -11.37 -6.07 -8.64
#